data_AF-A0A2A4TBS1-F1
#
_entry.id   AF-A0A2A4TBS1-F1
#
_cell.length_a   1.000
_cell.length_b   1.000
_cell.length_c   1.000
_cell.angle_alpha   90.00
_cell.angle_beta   90.00
_cell.angle_gamma   90.00
#
_symmetry.space_group_name_H-M   'P 1'
#
loop_
_entity.id
_entity.type
_entity.pdbx_description
1 polymer ?
#
loop_
_entity_poly.entity_id
_entity_poly.type
_entity_poly.pdbx_seq_one_letter_code
_entity_poly.pdbx_strand_id
1 'polypeptide(L)'
;MKICPMPKNILTKELEQQNQSIDNTLCEHFPITRKELKKLIKGTHLRTWEAILAEHGYGEGCDHCHKVVTLVLQRLRNPSPKTASIKDPIEAFIARSNKWGRYMITPRLPGGEITAEQLRVLGEVSTEFKLTPKINLGQHIDLFGAKLEDLPQIWKTLIAVGFESGHTNGRSLGMVQTCLGEKWCGHALKDSTGLAIRLEHRYKGLLAPAKLKGAVSGCTTECAGALHKDFGVVATEKGWNLFIGGKGGIKPHPGVLLVRNVQEEVLIHSLDRFLLLYMHDAKKGMKPYAWLKQFDGGIRALQDLIQQKHSNVPATVEAKMKQYIDSTSCDWQKILEDPQHLSYFQPQIIDSKVTSAFE
;
A
#
# COMPACT_ATOMS: atom_id res chain seq x y z
N MET A 1 -27.94 -13.00 15.76
CA MET A 1 -27.70 -11.78 14.94
C MET A 1 -26.39 -11.13 15.41
N LYS A 2 -25.32 -11.15 14.58
CA LYS A 2 -24.03 -10.56 14.96
C LYS A 2 -24.05 -9.07 14.61
N ILE A 3 -24.07 -8.21 15.63
CA ILE A 3 -24.00 -6.76 15.48
C ILE A 3 -22.58 -6.38 15.04
N CYS A 4 -22.48 -5.60 13.97
CA CYS A 4 -21.23 -5.03 13.47
C CYS A 4 -20.64 -4.07 14.53
N PRO A 5 -19.32 -4.09 14.82
CA PRO A 5 -18.75 -3.22 15.84
C PRO A 5 -18.92 -1.75 15.42
N MET A 6 -19.70 -1.00 16.21
CA MET A 6 -19.90 0.43 15.98
C MET A 6 -18.57 1.19 16.13
N PRO A 7 -18.34 2.26 15.35
CA PRO A 7 -17.18 3.12 15.53
C PRO A 7 -17.14 3.66 16.96
N LYS A 8 -15.99 3.55 17.65
CA LYS A 8 -15.80 3.98 19.05
C LYS A 8 -16.44 5.33 19.37
N ASN A 9 -16.35 6.30 18.46
CA ASN A 9 -16.85 7.66 18.67
C ASN A 9 -18.38 7.78 18.75
N ILE A 10 -19.15 6.80 18.27
CA ILE A 10 -20.61 6.77 18.38
C ILE A 10 -20.98 6.15 19.72
N LEU A 11 -20.39 5.00 20.06
CA LEU A 11 -20.61 4.32 21.34
C LEU A 11 -20.24 5.21 22.53
N THR A 12 -19.13 5.95 22.44
CA THR A 12 -18.70 6.90 23.47
C THR A 12 -19.72 8.02 23.69
N LYS A 13 -20.32 8.55 22.61
CA LYS A 13 -21.34 9.61 22.70
C LYS A 13 -22.66 9.11 23.29
N GLU A 14 -23.09 7.90 22.93
CA GLU A 14 -24.30 7.29 23.49
C GLU A 14 -24.14 6.98 24.99
N LEU A 15 -22.96 6.49 25.41
CA LEU A 15 -22.68 6.17 26.82
C LEU A 15 -22.57 7.42 27.70
N GLU A 16 -21.99 8.51 27.18
CA GLU A 16 -21.98 9.83 27.83
C GLU A 16 -23.40 10.38 28.03
N GLN A 17 -24.31 10.15 27.08
CA GLN A 17 -25.72 10.54 27.20
C GLN A 17 -26.49 9.70 28.25
N GLN A 18 -26.01 8.50 28.57
CA GLN A 18 -26.61 7.60 29.56
C GLN A 18 -25.99 7.74 30.97
N ASN A 19 -25.15 8.75 31.22
CA ASN A 19 -24.44 8.96 32.48
C ASN A 19 -23.65 7.73 32.97
N GLN A 20 -23.22 6.86 32.05
CA GLN A 20 -22.37 5.72 32.38
C GLN A 20 -20.90 6.12 32.31
N SER A 21 -20.14 5.83 33.37
CA SER A 21 -18.71 6.09 33.38
C SER A 21 -17.99 5.13 32.43
N ILE A 22 -17.15 5.67 31.56
CA ILE A 22 -16.31 4.87 30.67
C ILE A 22 -15.07 4.46 31.44
N ASP A 23 -14.96 3.16 31.72
CA ASP A 23 -13.73 2.58 32.22
C ASP A 23 -12.65 2.66 31.12
N ASN A 24 -11.63 3.48 31.37
CA ASN A 24 -10.50 3.71 30.48
C ASN A 24 -9.30 2.82 30.80
N THR A 25 -9.45 1.90 31.75
CA THR A 25 -8.44 0.89 32.06
C THR A 25 -8.27 -0.09 30.91
N LEU A 26 -7.15 -0.82 30.93
CA LEU A 26 -6.80 -1.73 29.85
C LEU A 26 -7.71 -2.96 29.82
N CYS A 27 -7.92 -3.56 30.98
CA CYS A 27 -8.85 -4.65 31.28
C CYS A 27 -8.78 -4.95 32.80
N GLU A 28 -9.60 -5.86 33.29
CA GLU A 28 -9.57 -6.34 34.69
C GLU A 28 -8.18 -6.81 35.17
N HIS A 29 -7.38 -7.44 34.30
CA HIS A 29 -6.02 -7.90 34.64
C HIS A 29 -5.01 -6.76 34.83
N PHE A 30 -5.28 -5.57 34.29
CA PHE A 30 -4.41 -4.39 34.38
C PHE A 30 -5.30 -3.16 34.55
N PRO A 31 -5.69 -2.80 35.79
CA PRO A 31 -6.59 -1.69 36.09
C PRO A 31 -5.88 -0.32 35.96
N ILE A 32 -5.11 -0.16 34.88
CA ILE A 32 -4.37 1.03 34.51
C ILE A 32 -4.60 1.32 33.03
N THR A 33 -4.43 2.57 32.63
CA THR A 33 -4.58 2.96 31.23
C THR A 33 -3.38 2.49 30.40
N ARG A 34 -3.55 2.42 29.07
CA ARG A 34 -2.45 2.16 28.12
C ARG A 34 -1.29 3.18 28.23
N LYS A 35 -1.55 4.40 28.71
CA LYS A 35 -0.53 5.43 28.90
C LYS A 35 0.31 5.13 30.14
N GLU A 36 -0.33 4.74 31.23
CA GLU A 36 0.33 4.35 32.48
C GLU A 36 1.12 3.07 32.32
N LEU A 37 0.56 2.04 31.68
CA LEU A 37 1.27 0.80 31.38
C LEU A 37 2.58 1.07 30.60
N LYS A 38 2.56 1.99 29.64
CA LYS A 38 3.78 2.38 28.91
C LYS A 38 4.82 3.08 29.80
N LYS A 39 4.39 3.92 30.73
CA LYS A 39 5.30 4.60 31.67
C LYS A 39 5.89 3.58 32.64
N LEU A 40 5.07 2.67 33.14
CA LEU A 40 5.46 1.58 34.03
C LEU A 40 6.52 0.68 33.38
N ILE A 41 6.24 0.12 32.20
CA ILE A 41 7.21 -0.77 31.50
C ILE A 41 8.50 -0.02 31.11
N LYS A 42 8.43 1.30 30.88
CA LYS A 42 9.64 2.13 30.66
C LYS A 42 10.47 2.33 31.92
N GLY A 43 9.82 2.45 33.07
CA GLY A 43 10.47 2.71 34.36
C GLY A 43 11.03 1.46 35.02
N THR A 44 10.58 0.27 34.64
CA THR A 44 11.05 -1.01 35.20
C THR A 44 12.09 -1.69 34.31
N HIS A 45 12.82 -2.64 34.88
CA HIS A 45 13.78 -3.51 34.17
C HIS A 45 13.11 -4.75 33.56
N LEU A 46 11.79 -4.92 33.73
CA LEU A 46 11.04 -6.07 33.24
C LEU A 46 10.95 -6.06 31.71
N ARG A 47 11.29 -7.19 31.07
CA ARG A 47 11.36 -7.29 29.60
C ARG A 47 10.52 -8.42 28.99
N THR A 48 9.82 -9.20 29.80
CA THR A 48 8.98 -10.32 29.36
C THR A 48 7.53 -10.13 29.81
N TRP A 49 6.59 -10.79 29.12
CA TRP A 49 5.17 -10.73 29.46
C TRP A 49 4.95 -11.30 30.86
N GLU A 50 5.55 -12.45 31.14
CA GLU A 50 5.41 -13.21 32.38
C GLU A 50 5.85 -12.37 33.59
N ALA A 51 6.97 -11.65 33.46
CA ALA A 51 7.48 -10.80 34.53
C ALA A 51 6.58 -9.57 34.78
N ILE A 52 6.03 -8.98 33.72
CA ILE A 52 5.12 -7.82 33.85
C ILE A 52 3.76 -8.25 34.42
N LEU A 53 3.26 -9.41 34.02
CA LEU A 53 2.02 -9.96 34.56
C LEU A 53 2.18 -10.32 36.04
N ALA A 54 3.29 -10.98 36.41
CA ALA A 54 3.55 -11.38 37.80
C ALA A 54 3.67 -10.18 38.76
N GLU A 55 4.25 -9.07 38.31
CA GLU A 55 4.53 -7.92 39.19
C GLU A 55 3.44 -6.83 39.14
N HIS A 56 2.72 -6.72 38.02
CA HIS A 56 1.83 -5.58 37.77
C HIS A 56 0.45 -5.95 37.21
N GLY A 57 0.15 -7.23 37.04
CA GLY A 57 -1.15 -7.70 36.61
C GLY A 57 -1.79 -8.66 37.62
N TYR A 58 -2.99 -9.13 37.28
CA TYR A 58 -3.76 -10.08 38.07
C TYR A 58 -4.13 -11.30 37.22
N GLY A 59 -4.14 -12.48 37.82
CA GLY A 59 -4.51 -13.74 37.16
C GLY A 59 -3.55 -14.13 36.02
N GLU A 60 -4.05 -14.88 35.05
CA GLU A 60 -3.27 -15.36 33.89
C GLU A 60 -3.21 -14.34 32.73
N GLY A 61 -3.97 -13.24 32.85
CA GLY A 61 -4.15 -12.26 31.79
C GLY A 61 -5.07 -12.75 30.67
N CYS A 62 -5.47 -11.82 29.80
CA CYS A 62 -6.24 -12.11 28.59
C CYS A 62 -5.51 -11.74 27.31
N ASP A 63 -6.05 -12.22 26.20
CA ASP A 63 -5.63 -11.90 24.82
C ASP A 63 -5.39 -10.40 24.58
N HIS A 64 -6.21 -9.54 25.19
CA HIS A 64 -6.10 -8.09 25.01
C HIS A 64 -4.86 -7.52 25.69
N CYS A 65 -4.68 -7.77 26.99
CA CYS A 65 -3.53 -7.24 27.73
C CYS A 65 -2.23 -7.89 27.27
N HIS A 66 -2.24 -9.18 26.93
CA HIS A 66 -1.08 -9.87 26.37
C HIS A 66 -0.58 -9.18 25.09
N LYS A 67 -1.50 -8.92 24.14
CA LYS A 67 -1.18 -8.20 22.88
C LYS A 67 -0.67 -6.79 23.15
N VAL A 68 -1.27 -6.06 24.09
CA VAL A 68 -0.89 -4.67 24.40
C VAL A 68 0.48 -4.60 25.09
N VAL A 69 0.74 -5.42 26.11
CA VAL A 69 2.03 -5.47 26.81
C VAL A 69 3.15 -5.90 25.85
N THR A 70 2.91 -6.94 25.04
CA THR A 70 3.85 -7.40 24.01
C THR A 70 4.22 -6.28 23.03
N LEU A 71 3.24 -5.52 22.54
CA LEU A 71 3.48 -4.38 21.65
C LEU A 71 4.26 -3.23 22.32
N VAL A 72 4.08 -3.01 23.62
CA VAL A 72 4.84 -2.01 24.37
C VAL A 72 6.28 -2.47 24.55
N LEU A 73 6.51 -3.71 24.97
CA LEU A 73 7.84 -4.31 25.11
C LEU A 73 8.62 -4.31 23.80
N GLN A 74 7.99 -4.69 22.69
CA GLN A 74 8.60 -4.64 21.36
C GLN A 74 9.06 -3.23 20.97
N ARG A 75 8.27 -2.20 21.30
CA ARG A 75 8.63 -0.80 21.04
C ARG A 75 9.77 -0.29 21.92
N LEU A 76 9.93 -0.84 23.13
CA LEU A 76 11.01 -0.45 24.04
C LEU A 76 12.34 -1.12 23.71
N ARG A 77 12.31 -2.34 23.18
CA ARG A 77 13.51 -3.02 22.65
C ARG A 77 14.04 -2.36 21.37
N ASN A 78 13.21 -1.55 20.68
CA ASN A 78 13.60 -0.92 19.41
C ASN A 78 13.23 0.58 19.41
N PRO A 79 13.99 1.44 20.12
CA PRO A 79 13.62 2.83 20.40
C PRO A 79 13.78 3.82 19.23
N SER A 80 14.17 3.38 18.04
CA SER A 80 14.44 4.25 16.89
C SER A 80 13.18 4.57 16.06
N PRO A 81 12.80 5.86 15.90
CA PRO A 81 11.84 6.29 14.88
C PRO A 81 12.60 6.96 13.74
N LYS A 82 13.33 6.20 12.90
CA LYS A 82 13.92 6.75 11.65
C LYS A 82 14.15 5.75 10.51
N THR A 83 13.95 4.47 10.76
CA THR A 83 13.78 3.47 9.72
C THR A 83 12.60 2.65 10.20
N ALA A 84 11.53 2.62 9.43
CA ALA A 84 10.55 1.57 9.64
C ALA A 84 11.32 0.27 9.37
N SER A 85 11.80 -0.38 10.43
CA SER A 85 12.25 -1.76 10.35
C SER A 85 11.08 -2.52 9.76
N ILE A 86 11.29 -2.89 8.51
CA ILE A 86 10.59 -3.89 7.75
C ILE A 86 10.23 -5.00 8.74
N LYS A 87 8.93 -5.17 9.01
CA LYS A 87 8.43 -5.99 10.12
C LYS A 87 8.69 -7.49 9.93
N ASP A 88 9.10 -7.87 8.73
CA ASP A 88 9.64 -9.16 8.38
C ASP A 88 10.30 -8.93 7.01
N PRO A 89 11.58 -9.29 6.76
CA PRO A 89 12.17 -9.24 5.42
C PRO A 89 11.28 -9.96 4.40
N ILE A 90 10.43 -10.88 4.86
CA ILE A 90 9.36 -11.47 4.07
C ILE A 90 8.26 -10.42 3.77
N GLU A 91 7.58 -9.86 4.76
CA GLU A 91 6.47 -8.91 4.55
C GLU A 91 6.82 -7.62 3.78
N ALA A 92 8.08 -7.16 3.81
CA ALA A 92 8.46 -6.00 3.02
C ALA A 92 8.66 -6.28 1.54
N PHE A 93 8.94 -7.53 1.18
CA PHE A 93 9.22 -7.93 -0.20
C PHE A 93 8.12 -8.84 -0.79
N ILE A 94 7.29 -9.44 0.06
CA ILE A 94 6.49 -10.62 -0.29
C ILE A 94 5.00 -10.36 -0.16
N ALA A 95 4.30 -10.86 -1.19
CA ALA A 95 2.91 -11.24 -1.24
C ALA A 95 2.14 -11.14 0.08
N ARG A 96 0.96 -10.49 0.07
CA ARG A 96 0.07 -10.53 1.25
C ARG A 96 -0.23 -11.97 1.61
N SER A 97 0.07 -12.36 2.85
CA SER A 97 -0.38 -13.63 3.40
C SER A 97 -1.85 -13.51 3.85
N ASN A 98 -2.59 -14.60 3.68
CA ASN A 98 -3.91 -14.75 4.28
C ASN A 98 -3.80 -15.38 5.67
N LYS A 99 -4.94 -15.50 6.37
CA LYS A 99 -5.00 -16.08 7.72
C LYS A 99 -4.53 -17.54 7.83
N TRP A 100 -4.29 -18.21 6.71
CA TRP A 100 -3.85 -19.61 6.63
C TRP A 100 -2.40 -19.74 6.13
N GLY A 101 -1.62 -18.65 6.12
CA GLY A 101 -0.22 -18.67 5.71
C GLY A 101 0.00 -18.90 4.22
N ARG A 102 -1.02 -18.64 3.37
CA ARG A 102 -0.89 -18.67 1.91
C ARG A 102 -0.72 -17.28 1.34
N TYR A 103 0.06 -17.18 0.27
CA TYR A 103 0.54 -15.94 -0.31
C TYR A 103 -0.21 -15.59 -1.60
N MET A 104 -0.33 -14.29 -1.87
CA MET A 104 -0.87 -13.72 -3.10
C MET A 104 0.23 -13.10 -3.96
N ILE A 105 0.43 -13.63 -5.17
CA ILE A 105 1.38 -13.10 -6.15
C ILE A 105 0.63 -12.17 -7.10
N THR A 106 1.14 -10.95 -7.29
CA THR A 106 0.60 -10.01 -8.28
C THR A 106 1.70 -9.66 -9.29
N PRO A 107 1.69 -10.27 -10.49
CA PRO A 107 2.47 -9.78 -11.62
C PRO A 107 2.00 -8.38 -12.02
N ARG A 108 2.95 -7.51 -12.37
CA ARG A 108 2.64 -6.18 -12.91
C ARG A 108 2.11 -6.32 -14.33
N LEU A 109 1.00 -5.63 -14.63
CA LEU A 109 0.36 -5.61 -15.94
C LEU A 109 0.08 -4.14 -16.31
N PRO A 110 1.09 -3.38 -16.77
CA PRO A 110 0.94 -1.97 -17.08
C PRO A 110 -0.17 -1.74 -18.11
N GLY A 111 -1.12 -0.86 -17.79
CA GLY A 111 -2.28 -0.60 -18.64
C GLY A 111 -3.24 -1.80 -18.81
N GLY A 112 -3.05 -2.89 -18.05
CA GLY A 112 -3.81 -4.12 -18.22
C GLY A 112 -3.45 -4.91 -19.49
N GLU A 113 -2.35 -4.57 -20.16
CA GLU A 113 -1.88 -5.24 -21.37
C GLU A 113 -1.19 -6.56 -21.02
N ILE A 114 -1.56 -7.64 -21.71
CA ILE A 114 -1.01 -8.97 -21.51
C ILE A 114 -0.86 -9.69 -22.85
N THR A 115 0.26 -10.37 -23.06
CA THR A 115 0.47 -11.20 -24.26
C THR A 115 -0.18 -12.57 -24.12
N ALA A 116 -0.45 -13.24 -25.24
CA ALA A 116 -0.97 -14.61 -25.22
C ALA A 116 -0.04 -15.59 -24.50
N GLU A 117 1.28 -15.43 -24.66
CA GLU A 117 2.28 -16.24 -23.96
C GLU A 117 2.26 -16.02 -22.45
N GLN A 118 2.24 -14.75 -22.01
CA GLN A 118 2.13 -14.41 -20.60
C GLN A 118 0.86 -14.98 -19.98
N LEU A 119 -0.28 -14.87 -20.68
CA LEU A 119 -1.55 -15.42 -20.22
C LEU A 119 -1.51 -16.95 -20.10
N ARG A 120 -0.90 -17.65 -21.06
CA ARG A 120 -0.68 -19.11 -21.01
C ARG A 120 0.15 -19.49 -19.79
N VAL A 121 1.28 -18.81 -19.56
CA VAL A 121 2.18 -19.10 -18.43
C VAL A 121 1.50 -18.84 -17.09
N LEU A 122 0.66 -17.80 -16.96
CA LEU A 122 -0.16 -17.62 -15.75
C LEU A 122 -1.10 -18.80 -15.50
N GLY A 123 -1.68 -19.37 -16.55
CA GLY A 123 -2.50 -20.58 -16.47
C GLY A 123 -1.71 -21.79 -16.00
N GLU A 124 -0.56 -22.04 -16.62
CA GLU A 124 0.34 -23.16 -16.29
C GLU A 124 0.83 -23.10 -14.85
N VAL A 125 1.36 -21.94 -14.42
CA VAL A 125 1.80 -21.71 -13.04
C VAL A 125 0.62 -21.88 -12.07
N SER A 126 -0.58 -21.44 -12.44
CA SER A 126 -1.75 -21.64 -11.59
C SER A 126 -2.10 -23.11 -11.41
N THR A 127 -2.02 -23.91 -12.48
CA THR A 127 -2.27 -25.35 -12.42
C THR A 127 -1.19 -26.08 -11.61
N GLU A 128 0.09 -25.82 -11.90
CA GLU A 128 1.23 -26.48 -11.25
C GLU A 128 1.23 -26.26 -9.72
N PHE A 129 1.07 -25.00 -9.30
CA PHE A 129 1.13 -24.63 -7.89
C PHE A 129 -0.26 -24.60 -7.20
N LYS A 130 -1.30 -25.08 -7.88
CA LYS A 130 -2.71 -25.10 -7.40
C LYS A 130 -3.18 -23.72 -6.91
N LEU A 131 -2.83 -22.68 -7.66
CA LEU A 131 -3.19 -21.30 -7.37
C LEU A 131 -4.56 -20.96 -7.95
N THR A 132 -5.24 -20.01 -7.32
CA THR A 132 -6.49 -19.44 -7.82
C THR A 132 -6.21 -18.08 -8.46
N PRO A 133 -6.29 -17.94 -9.80
CA PRO A 133 -6.18 -16.66 -10.46
C PRO A 133 -7.45 -15.82 -10.26
N LYS A 134 -7.30 -14.50 -10.12
CA LYS A 134 -8.44 -13.57 -10.01
C LYS A 134 -8.10 -12.22 -10.63
N ILE A 135 -8.97 -11.75 -11.51
CA ILE A 135 -8.90 -10.39 -12.06
C ILE A 135 -9.29 -9.39 -10.96
N ASN A 136 -8.46 -8.37 -10.75
CA ASN A 136 -8.70 -7.34 -9.75
C ASN A 136 -9.12 -5.99 -10.37
N LEU A 137 -9.56 -5.07 -9.50
CA LEU A 137 -10.02 -3.73 -9.92
C LEU A 137 -8.91 -2.83 -10.51
N GLY A 138 -7.66 -3.29 -10.50
CA GLY A 138 -6.52 -2.63 -11.10
C GLY A 138 -6.14 -3.16 -12.46
N GLN A 139 -6.96 -4.02 -13.07
CA GLN A 139 -6.67 -4.69 -14.34
C GLN A 139 -5.46 -5.64 -14.26
N HIS A 140 -5.14 -6.16 -13.07
CA HIS A 140 -4.15 -7.23 -12.91
C HIS A 140 -4.84 -8.58 -12.66
N ILE A 141 -4.10 -9.67 -12.88
CA ILE A 141 -4.47 -11.04 -12.51
C ILE A 141 -3.64 -11.43 -11.27
N ASP A 142 -4.29 -11.49 -10.12
CA ASP A 142 -3.67 -11.94 -8.86
C ASP A 142 -3.73 -13.45 -8.75
N LEU A 143 -2.65 -14.11 -8.33
CA LEU A 143 -2.58 -15.55 -8.08
C LEU A 143 -2.58 -15.82 -6.57
N PHE A 144 -3.61 -16.51 -6.07
CA PHE A 144 -3.78 -16.79 -4.65
C PHE A 144 -3.47 -18.24 -4.30
N GLY A 145 -2.92 -18.48 -3.10
CA GLY A 145 -2.80 -19.84 -2.55
C GLY A 145 -1.38 -20.39 -2.50
N ALA A 146 -0.39 -19.61 -2.96
CA ALA A 146 1.00 -20.03 -2.98
C ALA A 146 1.51 -20.32 -1.57
N LYS A 147 2.36 -21.36 -1.43
CA LYS A 147 3.14 -21.53 -0.21
C LYS A 147 4.35 -20.60 -0.24
N LEU A 148 4.97 -20.39 0.92
CA LEU A 148 6.19 -19.58 1.01
C LEU A 148 7.32 -20.18 0.15
N GLU A 149 7.55 -21.49 0.28
CA GLU A 149 8.61 -22.25 -0.42
C GLU A 149 8.51 -22.23 -1.96
N ASP A 150 7.29 -22.07 -2.49
CA ASP A 150 7.04 -22.07 -3.93
C ASP A 150 7.36 -20.72 -4.60
N LEU A 151 7.41 -19.63 -3.81
CA LEU A 151 7.46 -18.27 -4.35
C LEU A 151 8.68 -18.00 -5.25
N PRO A 152 9.92 -18.40 -4.89
CA PRO A 152 11.08 -18.14 -5.76
C PRO A 152 10.95 -18.81 -7.12
N GLN A 153 10.44 -20.05 -7.16
CA GLN A 153 10.26 -20.78 -8.41
C GLN A 153 9.18 -20.12 -9.28
N ILE A 154 8.05 -19.74 -8.68
CA ILE A 154 6.98 -19.03 -9.39
C ILE A 154 7.50 -17.72 -9.98
N TRP A 155 8.22 -16.91 -9.21
CA TRP A 155 8.76 -15.64 -9.69
C TRP A 155 9.75 -15.83 -10.84
N LYS A 156 10.62 -16.84 -10.75
CA LYS A 156 11.57 -17.16 -11.82
C LYS A 156 10.84 -17.46 -13.13
N THR A 157 9.78 -18.27 -13.09
CA THR A 157 8.95 -18.59 -14.26
C THR A 157 8.27 -17.34 -14.82
N LEU A 158 7.71 -16.48 -13.96
CA LEU A 158 7.03 -15.26 -14.40
C LEU A 158 8.01 -14.24 -15.01
N ILE A 159 9.18 -14.04 -14.41
CA ILE A 159 10.23 -13.15 -14.91
C ILE A 159 10.73 -13.63 -16.27
N ALA A 160 10.83 -14.94 -16.51
CA ALA A 160 11.28 -15.50 -17.78
C ALA A 160 10.41 -15.09 -18.98
N VAL A 161 9.13 -14.76 -18.75
CA VAL A 161 8.20 -14.22 -19.77
C VAL A 161 7.95 -12.72 -19.63
N GLY A 162 8.85 -12.01 -18.93
CA GLY A 162 8.86 -10.56 -18.86
C GLY A 162 7.95 -9.94 -17.81
N PHE A 163 7.41 -10.70 -16.86
CA PHE A 163 6.70 -10.10 -15.73
C PHE A 163 7.65 -9.48 -14.70
N GLU A 164 7.16 -8.42 -14.04
CA GLU A 164 7.79 -7.81 -12.88
C GLU A 164 6.87 -7.90 -11.64
N SER A 165 7.43 -7.66 -10.45
CA SER A 165 6.62 -7.47 -9.25
C SER A 165 5.62 -6.33 -9.41
N GLY A 166 4.35 -6.60 -9.08
CA GLY A 166 3.29 -5.59 -9.00
C GLY A 166 3.48 -4.58 -7.87
N HIS A 167 4.51 -4.74 -7.02
CA HIS A 167 4.74 -3.91 -5.82
C HIS A 167 3.48 -3.73 -4.98
N THR A 168 2.66 -4.79 -4.85
CA THR A 168 1.35 -4.72 -4.20
C THR A 168 1.45 -4.63 -2.67
N ASN A 169 2.63 -4.95 -2.14
CA ASN A 169 3.02 -4.89 -0.75
C ASN A 169 3.94 -3.68 -0.56
N GLY A 170 3.56 -2.82 0.36
CA GLY A 170 4.19 -1.52 0.51
C GLY A 170 3.22 -0.37 0.29
N ARG A 171 3.69 0.81 0.67
CA ARG A 171 2.97 2.07 0.49
C ARG A 171 3.35 2.67 -0.86
N SER A 172 3.26 1.89 -1.93
CA SER A 172 3.74 2.25 -3.26
C SER A 172 2.61 2.47 -4.26
N LEU A 173 2.95 2.83 -5.51
CA LEU A 173 1.98 2.83 -6.61
C LEU A 173 1.57 1.40 -6.95
N GLY A 174 0.28 1.10 -6.73
CA GLY A 174 -0.28 -0.21 -6.99
C GLY A 174 -0.61 -0.48 -8.46
N MET A 175 -1.18 0.50 -9.17
CA MET A 175 -1.55 0.40 -10.59
C MET A 175 -1.85 1.78 -11.18
N VAL A 176 -1.83 1.89 -12.50
CA VAL A 176 -2.47 2.97 -13.27
C VAL A 176 -3.51 2.36 -14.20
N GLN A 177 -4.78 2.41 -13.77
CA GLN A 177 -5.89 1.83 -14.54
C GLN A 177 -6.18 2.65 -15.81
N THR A 178 -6.50 2.02 -16.93
CA THR A 178 -6.88 2.70 -18.18
C THR A 178 -8.24 2.24 -18.69
N CYS A 179 -8.88 3.03 -19.55
CA CYS A 179 -9.94 2.52 -20.41
C CYS A 179 -9.33 1.75 -21.60
N LEU A 180 -10.16 1.30 -22.54
CA LEU A 180 -9.71 0.54 -23.71
C LEU A 180 -8.71 1.32 -24.62
N GLY A 181 -8.64 2.64 -24.49
CA GLY A 181 -7.76 3.49 -25.29
C GLY A 181 -8.22 3.65 -26.74
N GLU A 182 -7.50 4.49 -27.50
CA GLU A 182 -7.85 4.85 -28.88
C GLU A 182 -7.72 3.71 -29.90
N LYS A 183 -6.94 2.67 -29.57
CA LYS A 183 -6.81 1.48 -30.41
C LYS A 183 -8.13 0.72 -30.57
N TRP A 184 -9.00 0.77 -29.57
CA TRP A 184 -10.19 -0.08 -29.49
C TRP A 184 -11.49 0.71 -29.27
N CYS A 185 -11.42 1.90 -28.69
CA CYS A 185 -12.60 2.71 -28.37
C CYS A 185 -12.76 3.88 -29.34
N GLY A 186 -13.86 3.90 -30.10
CA GLY A 186 -14.19 5.01 -31.01
C GLY A 186 -14.49 6.36 -30.34
N HIS A 187 -14.64 6.41 -29.01
CA HIS A 187 -14.83 7.65 -28.25
C HIS A 187 -13.53 8.24 -27.70
N ALA A 188 -12.40 7.53 -27.83
CA ALA A 188 -11.14 8.01 -27.28
C ALA A 188 -10.66 9.24 -28.05
N LEU A 189 -10.28 10.28 -27.31
CA LEU A 189 -9.72 11.51 -27.87
C LEU A 189 -8.20 11.46 -27.94
N LYS A 190 -7.57 10.64 -27.08
CA LYS A 190 -6.12 10.47 -26.97
C LYS A 190 -5.77 9.07 -26.45
N ASP A 191 -4.52 8.65 -26.67
CA ASP A 191 -3.95 7.39 -26.18
C ASP A 191 -3.83 7.34 -24.64
N SER A 192 -4.91 6.93 -23.97
CA SER A 192 -4.89 6.71 -22.53
C SER A 192 -4.04 5.52 -22.10
N THR A 193 -4.00 4.47 -22.93
CA THR A 193 -3.31 3.23 -22.59
C THR A 193 -1.80 3.44 -22.59
N GLY A 194 -1.25 4.07 -23.64
CA GLY A 194 0.17 4.41 -23.68
C GLY A 194 0.57 5.36 -22.56
N LEU A 195 -0.25 6.39 -22.27
CA LEU A 195 0.03 7.28 -21.14
C LEU A 195 -0.02 6.53 -19.80
N ALA A 196 -1.02 5.67 -19.57
CA ALA A 196 -1.09 4.87 -18.35
C ALA A 196 0.15 3.98 -18.16
N ILE A 197 0.60 3.30 -19.22
CA ILE A 197 1.82 2.48 -19.22
C ILE A 197 3.05 3.34 -18.87
N ARG A 198 3.20 4.52 -19.49
CA ARG A 198 4.30 5.45 -19.20
C ARG A 198 4.30 5.90 -17.74
N LEU A 199 3.13 6.32 -17.21
CA LEU A 199 3.01 6.74 -15.81
C LEU A 199 3.27 5.57 -14.84
N GLU A 200 2.79 4.38 -15.17
CA GLU A 200 3.01 3.20 -14.33
C GLU A 200 4.49 2.82 -14.28
N HIS A 201 5.18 2.76 -15.41
CA HIS A 201 6.62 2.50 -15.43
C HIS A 201 7.43 3.61 -14.77
N ARG A 202 7.00 4.87 -14.90
CA ARG A 202 7.67 6.00 -14.26
C ARG A 202 7.57 5.93 -12.74
N TYR A 203 6.43 5.55 -12.19
CA TYR A 203 6.20 5.62 -10.74
C TYR A 203 6.12 4.25 -10.05
N LYS A 204 6.43 3.15 -10.75
CA LYS A 204 6.57 1.82 -10.12
C LYS A 204 7.61 1.92 -9.01
N GLY A 205 7.45 1.14 -7.95
CA GLY A 205 8.37 1.14 -6.80
C GLY A 205 8.38 2.40 -5.92
N LEU A 206 7.74 3.50 -6.32
CA LEU A 206 7.74 4.75 -5.57
C LEU A 206 7.18 4.56 -4.15
N LEU A 207 8.00 4.74 -3.11
CA LEU A 207 7.55 4.62 -1.72
C LEU A 207 6.89 5.90 -1.23
N ALA A 208 5.58 5.85 -1.05
CA ALA A 208 4.76 6.95 -0.61
C ALA A 208 4.30 6.80 0.86
N PRO A 209 3.73 7.87 1.47
CA PRO A 209 3.14 7.80 2.80
C PRO A 209 1.99 6.78 2.89
N ALA A 210 1.22 6.57 1.83
CA ALA A 210 0.19 5.53 1.72
C ALA A 210 0.17 4.92 0.30
N LYS A 211 -0.41 3.72 0.13
CA LYS A 211 -0.55 3.06 -1.18
C LYS A 211 -1.25 4.01 -2.16
N LEU A 212 -0.68 4.21 -3.35
CA LEU A 212 -1.22 5.08 -4.39
C LEU A 212 -1.93 4.26 -5.47
N LYS A 213 -2.96 4.86 -6.08
CA LYS A 213 -3.68 4.36 -7.25
C LYS A 213 -3.76 5.49 -8.27
N GLY A 214 -3.39 5.19 -9.51
CA GLY A 214 -3.57 6.08 -10.66
C GLY A 214 -4.68 5.58 -11.59
N ALA A 215 -5.16 6.45 -12.46
CA ALA A 215 -5.87 6.04 -13.67
C ALA A 215 -5.81 7.10 -14.78
N VAL A 216 -5.97 6.66 -16.03
CA VAL A 216 -6.00 7.51 -17.23
C VAL A 216 -7.23 7.16 -18.07
N SER A 217 -8.06 8.15 -18.35
CA SER A 217 -9.22 8.04 -19.23
C SER A 217 -8.97 8.78 -20.53
N GLY A 218 -9.17 8.10 -21.67
CA GLY A 218 -8.95 8.67 -23.02
C GLY A 218 -10.02 9.67 -23.47
N CYS A 219 -11.09 9.85 -22.71
CA CYS A 219 -12.15 10.83 -22.96
C CYS A 219 -12.91 11.16 -21.67
N THR A 220 -13.85 12.09 -21.76
CA THR A 220 -14.67 12.58 -20.64
C THR A 220 -15.71 11.58 -20.13
N THR A 221 -15.95 10.47 -20.82
CA THR A 221 -16.79 9.35 -20.34
C THR A 221 -16.19 8.67 -19.11
N GLU A 222 -14.89 8.84 -18.85
CA GLU A 222 -14.28 8.51 -17.56
C GLU A 222 -14.28 7.01 -17.21
N CYS A 223 -14.30 6.11 -18.20
CA CYS A 223 -14.42 4.66 -17.97
C CYS A 223 -13.32 4.06 -17.05
N ALA A 224 -12.16 4.73 -16.92
CA ALA A 224 -11.07 4.26 -16.04
C ALA A 224 -11.27 4.60 -14.55
N GLY A 225 -12.23 5.47 -14.20
CA GLY A 225 -12.43 5.90 -12.82
C GLY A 225 -11.29 6.76 -12.23
N ALA A 226 -10.51 7.43 -13.08
CA ALA A 226 -9.58 8.54 -12.78
C ALA A 226 -10.03 9.48 -11.66
N LEU A 227 -11.28 9.95 -11.64
CA LEU A 227 -11.75 10.89 -10.60
C LEU A 227 -11.85 10.24 -9.20
N HIS A 228 -11.76 8.91 -9.12
CA HIS A 228 -11.86 8.15 -7.87
C HIS A 228 -10.51 7.59 -7.40
N LYS A 229 -9.43 7.98 -8.06
CA LYS A 229 -8.05 7.54 -7.76
C LYS A 229 -7.24 8.65 -7.10
N ASP A 230 -6.14 8.25 -6.46
CA ASP A 230 -5.27 9.18 -5.73
C ASP A 230 -4.69 10.26 -6.67
N PHE A 231 -4.41 9.90 -7.93
CA PHE A 231 -4.30 10.80 -9.07
C PHE A 231 -5.04 10.23 -10.28
N GLY A 232 -5.60 11.09 -11.11
CA GLY A 232 -6.39 10.71 -12.28
C GLY A 232 -6.16 11.63 -13.46
N VAL A 233 -6.05 11.08 -14.65
CA VAL A 233 -5.86 11.84 -15.88
C VAL A 233 -7.07 11.64 -16.79
N VAL A 234 -7.60 12.72 -17.36
CA VAL A 234 -8.74 12.68 -18.29
C VAL A 234 -8.41 13.48 -19.53
N ALA A 235 -8.50 12.86 -20.70
CA ALA A 235 -8.30 13.53 -21.97
C ALA A 235 -9.49 14.43 -22.34
N THR A 236 -9.17 15.55 -22.96
CA THR A 236 -10.09 16.46 -23.62
C THR A 236 -9.58 16.75 -25.02
N GLU A 237 -10.40 17.40 -25.85
CA GLU A 237 -9.99 17.88 -27.17
C GLU A 237 -8.79 18.84 -27.09
N LYS A 238 -8.67 19.59 -25.98
CA LYS A 238 -7.66 20.62 -25.81
C LYS A 238 -6.37 20.13 -25.14
N GLY A 239 -6.34 18.92 -24.58
CA GLY A 239 -5.19 18.41 -23.84
C GLY A 239 -5.57 17.40 -22.77
N TRP A 240 -4.81 17.38 -21.67
CA TRP A 240 -5.04 16.51 -20.53
C TRP A 240 -5.42 17.30 -19.29
N ASN A 241 -6.40 16.80 -18.54
CA ASN A 241 -6.71 17.27 -17.20
C ASN A 241 -6.12 16.31 -16.17
N LEU A 242 -5.41 16.83 -15.18
CA LEU A 242 -4.88 16.06 -14.06
C LEU A 242 -5.69 16.39 -12.81
N PHE A 243 -6.19 15.36 -12.13
CA PHE A 243 -6.92 15.43 -10.87
C PHE A 243 -6.13 14.71 -9.77
N ILE A 244 -6.27 15.18 -8.53
CA ILE A 244 -5.60 14.60 -7.35
C ILE A 244 -6.56 14.44 -6.18
N GLY A 245 -6.21 13.56 -5.24
CA GLY A 245 -6.97 13.39 -4.01
C GLY A 245 -8.31 12.70 -4.19
N GLY A 246 -8.51 11.99 -5.31
CA GLY A 246 -9.65 11.10 -5.46
C GLY A 246 -9.52 9.86 -4.57
N LYS A 247 -10.65 9.34 -4.13
CA LYS A 247 -10.72 8.10 -3.34
C LYS A 247 -12.07 7.45 -3.50
N GLY A 248 -12.09 6.17 -3.88
CA GLY A 248 -13.26 5.30 -3.73
C GLY A 248 -13.45 4.73 -2.31
N GLY A 249 -14.41 3.82 -2.17
CA GLY A 249 -14.71 3.10 -0.91
C GLY A 249 -15.79 3.77 -0.07
N ILE A 250 -15.87 3.42 1.22
CA ILE A 250 -17.00 3.75 2.12
C ILE A 250 -17.30 5.27 2.19
N LYS A 251 -16.26 6.11 2.14
CA LYS A 251 -16.38 7.57 2.09
C LYS A 251 -15.71 8.09 0.82
N PRO A 252 -16.43 8.08 -0.32
CA PRO A 252 -15.86 8.50 -1.58
C PRO A 252 -15.50 9.99 -1.52
N HIS A 253 -14.41 10.36 -2.17
CA HIS A 253 -13.99 11.74 -2.38
C HIS A 253 -13.67 11.91 -3.86
N PRO A 254 -14.30 12.86 -4.57
CA PRO A 254 -13.95 13.14 -5.95
C PRO A 254 -12.57 13.79 -6.00
N GLY A 255 -11.81 13.46 -7.04
CA GLY A 255 -10.55 14.12 -7.35
C GLY A 255 -10.76 15.60 -7.65
N VAL A 256 -9.82 16.43 -7.22
CA VAL A 256 -9.82 17.87 -7.45
C VAL A 256 -8.86 18.19 -8.59
N LEU A 257 -9.30 19.05 -9.52
CA LEU A 257 -8.50 19.45 -10.68
C LEU A 257 -7.22 20.16 -10.23
N LEU A 258 -6.08 19.73 -10.75
CA LEU A 258 -4.77 20.30 -10.48
C LEU A 258 -4.27 21.15 -11.66
N VAL A 259 -4.30 20.60 -12.87
CA VAL A 259 -4.01 21.32 -14.11
C VAL A 259 -5.01 20.94 -15.18
N ARG A 260 -5.31 21.88 -16.08
CA ARG A 260 -6.38 21.78 -17.06
C ARG A 260 -5.83 21.92 -18.48
N ASN A 261 -6.26 21.03 -19.37
CA ASN A 261 -5.99 21.06 -20.81
C ASN A 261 -4.51 21.30 -21.15
N VAL A 262 -3.62 20.61 -20.45
CA VAL A 262 -2.18 20.74 -20.65
C VAL A 262 -1.65 19.68 -21.61
N GLN A 263 -0.48 19.91 -22.19
CA GLN A 263 0.25 18.89 -22.94
C GLN A 263 0.79 17.81 -21.97
N GLU A 264 1.13 16.65 -22.53
CA GLU A 264 1.56 15.49 -21.74
C GLU A 264 2.80 15.78 -20.88
N GLU A 265 3.77 16.51 -21.41
CA GLU A 265 5.00 16.87 -20.70
C GLU A 265 4.67 17.69 -19.45
N VAL A 266 3.85 18.72 -19.61
CA VAL A 266 3.41 19.58 -18.51
C VAL A 266 2.64 18.77 -17.47
N LEU A 267 1.79 17.83 -17.90
CA LEU A 267 1.08 16.92 -17.00
C LEU A 267 2.03 16.07 -16.17
N ILE A 268 3.03 15.45 -16.80
CA ILE A 268 4.01 14.61 -16.11
C ILE A 268 4.79 15.44 -15.09
N HIS A 269 5.25 16.64 -15.47
CA HIS A 269 5.95 17.52 -14.54
C HIS A 269 5.06 18.00 -13.38
N SER A 270 3.78 18.28 -13.62
CA SER A 270 2.82 18.60 -12.55
C SER A 270 2.65 17.43 -11.58
N LEU A 271 2.55 16.21 -12.11
CA LEU A 271 2.39 15.00 -11.32
C LEU A 271 3.66 14.68 -10.50
N ASP A 272 4.85 14.81 -11.10
CA ASP A 272 6.13 14.65 -10.39
C ASP A 272 6.21 15.56 -9.16
N ARG A 273 5.88 16.85 -9.34
CA ARG A 273 5.91 17.86 -8.27
C ARG A 273 4.92 17.53 -7.16
N PHE A 274 3.69 17.19 -7.54
CA PHE A 274 2.67 16.79 -6.57
C PHE A 274 3.13 15.57 -5.78
N LEU A 275 3.64 14.52 -6.44
CA LEU A 275 4.08 13.30 -5.77
C LEU A 275 5.25 13.58 -4.83
N LEU A 276 6.26 14.33 -5.26
CA LEU A 276 7.41 14.69 -4.41
C LEU A 276 7.00 15.50 -3.19
N LEU A 277 6.12 16.49 -3.38
CA LEU A 277 5.63 17.31 -2.28
C LEU A 277 4.80 16.48 -1.29
N TYR A 278 3.88 15.65 -1.80
CA TYR A 278 3.07 14.76 -0.98
C TYR A 278 3.94 13.77 -0.20
N MET A 279 4.96 13.18 -0.83
CA MET A 279 5.88 12.27 -0.15
C MET A 279 6.73 12.96 0.93
N HIS A 280 7.10 14.22 0.71
CA HIS A 280 7.88 14.99 1.66
C HIS A 280 7.04 15.46 2.86
N ASP A 281 5.83 15.95 2.61
CA ASP A 281 5.02 16.66 3.60
C ASP A 281 4.03 15.76 4.35
N ALA A 282 3.47 14.73 3.70
CA ALA A 282 2.40 13.95 4.30
C ALA A 282 2.90 12.91 5.32
N LYS A 283 2.12 12.75 6.40
CA LYS A 283 2.39 11.78 7.46
C LYS A 283 2.23 10.33 6.95
N LYS A 284 2.99 9.39 7.51
CA LYS A 284 2.85 7.95 7.24
C LYS A 284 1.39 7.48 7.41
N GLY A 285 0.88 6.79 6.39
CA GLY A 285 -0.48 6.28 6.30
C GLY A 285 -1.51 7.28 5.77
N MET A 286 -1.15 8.55 5.60
CA MET A 286 -2.06 9.59 5.13
C MET A 286 -2.25 9.51 3.62
N LYS A 287 -3.51 9.44 3.16
CA LYS A 287 -3.88 9.45 1.74
C LYS A 287 -3.87 10.89 1.17
N PRO A 288 -3.63 11.08 -0.15
CA PRO A 288 -3.59 12.42 -0.74
C PRO A 288 -4.80 13.30 -0.48
N TYR A 289 -6.03 12.75 -0.49
CA TYR A 289 -7.24 13.53 -0.19
C TYR A 289 -7.22 14.12 1.24
N ALA A 290 -6.67 13.38 2.20
CA ALA A 290 -6.62 13.79 3.60
C ALA A 290 -5.48 14.79 3.82
N TRP A 291 -4.37 14.59 3.12
CA TRP A 291 -3.27 15.54 3.05
C TRP A 291 -3.70 16.88 2.45
N LEU A 292 -4.38 16.86 1.30
CA LEU A 292 -4.85 18.08 0.62
C LEU A 292 -5.79 18.93 1.49
N LYS A 293 -6.59 18.31 2.37
CA LYS A 293 -7.43 19.02 3.34
C LYS A 293 -6.65 19.75 4.43
N GLN A 294 -5.41 19.35 4.70
CA GLN A 294 -4.52 19.93 5.70
C GLN A 294 -3.42 20.79 5.08
N PHE A 295 -3.27 20.75 3.75
CA PHE A 295 -2.29 21.53 3.03
C PHE A 295 -2.62 23.01 3.17
N ASP A 296 -1.63 23.80 3.60
CA ASP A 296 -1.83 25.23 3.83
C ASP A 296 -2.20 25.96 2.53
N GLY A 297 -3.23 26.80 2.58
CA GLY A 297 -3.84 27.43 1.41
C GLY A 297 -4.60 26.49 0.45
N GLY A 298 -4.70 25.20 0.77
CA GLY A 298 -5.51 24.21 0.06
C GLY A 298 -5.15 24.00 -1.42
N ILE A 299 -6.14 23.62 -2.23
CA ILE A 299 -5.91 23.34 -3.66
C ILE A 299 -5.39 24.54 -4.44
N ARG A 300 -5.83 25.77 -4.13
CA ARG A 300 -5.39 26.96 -4.85
C ARG A 300 -3.90 27.21 -4.65
N ALA A 301 -3.43 27.19 -3.40
CA ALA A 301 -2.00 27.32 -3.11
C ALA A 301 -1.18 26.20 -3.74
N LEU A 302 -1.70 24.97 -3.77
CA LEU A 302 -1.04 23.85 -4.44
C LEU A 302 -0.96 24.05 -5.97
N GLN A 303 -2.05 24.51 -6.58
CA GLN A 303 -2.09 24.87 -8.00
C GLN A 303 -1.08 25.96 -8.31
N ASP A 304 -1.04 27.03 -7.51
CA ASP A 304 -0.08 28.12 -7.67
C ASP A 304 1.36 27.62 -7.53
N LEU A 305 1.66 26.81 -6.51
CA LEU A 305 2.99 26.23 -6.29
C LEU A 305 3.45 25.35 -7.46
N ILE A 306 2.52 24.56 -8.03
CA ILE A 306 2.80 23.71 -9.18
C ILE A 306 2.86 24.54 -10.46
N GLN A 307 2.08 25.61 -10.61
CA GLN A 307 1.97 26.38 -11.85
C GLN A 307 3.00 27.49 -11.99
N GLN A 308 3.33 28.21 -10.92
CA GLN A 308 4.33 29.30 -10.92
C GLN A 308 5.72 28.86 -11.40
N LYS A 309 6.01 27.55 -11.35
CA LYS A 309 7.28 26.97 -11.80
C LYS A 309 7.20 26.31 -13.18
N HIS A 310 6.09 26.39 -13.91
CA HIS A 310 6.02 25.78 -15.26
C HIS A 310 6.92 26.45 -16.29
N SER A 311 7.34 27.71 -16.07
CA SER A 311 8.32 28.38 -16.92
C SER A 311 9.78 27.96 -16.64
N ASN A 312 10.06 27.30 -15.51
CA ASN A 312 11.36 26.69 -15.17
C ASN A 312 11.16 25.67 -14.04
N VAL A 313 11.03 24.38 -14.38
CA VAL A 313 11.09 23.33 -13.35
C VAL A 313 12.46 23.43 -12.70
N PRO A 314 12.57 23.61 -11.37
CA PRO A 314 13.89 23.60 -10.75
C PRO A 314 14.53 22.26 -11.08
N ALA A 315 15.69 22.29 -11.74
CA ALA A 315 16.42 21.08 -12.14
C ALA A 315 16.58 20.09 -10.97
N THR A 316 16.55 20.58 -9.73
CA THR A 316 16.58 19.79 -8.49
C THR A 316 15.36 18.88 -8.29
N VAL A 317 14.16 19.26 -8.73
CA VAL A 317 12.94 18.44 -8.62
C VAL A 317 12.98 17.30 -9.64
N GLU A 318 13.33 17.62 -10.88
CA GLU A 318 13.48 16.63 -11.96
C GLU A 318 14.62 15.66 -11.66
N ALA A 319 15.77 16.16 -11.19
CA ALA A 319 16.88 15.32 -10.78
C ALA A 319 16.49 14.36 -9.65
N LYS A 320 15.72 14.83 -8.65
CA LYS A 320 15.22 13.98 -7.57
C LYS A 320 14.27 12.90 -8.08
N MET A 321 13.27 13.26 -8.90
CA MET A 321 12.36 12.25 -9.46
C MET A 321 13.12 11.27 -10.36
N LYS A 322 14.02 11.76 -11.20
CA LYS A 322 14.87 10.93 -12.06
C LYS A 322 15.69 9.94 -11.23
N GLN A 323 16.32 10.40 -10.14
CA GLN A 323 17.06 9.52 -9.23
C GLN A 323 16.17 8.41 -8.66
N TYR A 324 14.92 8.72 -8.27
CA TYR A 324 13.96 7.70 -7.82
C TYR A 324 13.64 6.68 -8.92
N ILE A 325 13.32 7.17 -10.13
CA ILE A 325 13.00 6.32 -11.30
C ILE A 325 14.19 5.39 -11.60
N ASP A 326 15.39 5.95 -11.72
CA ASP A 326 16.61 5.20 -12.03
C ASP A 326 16.98 4.18 -10.95
N SER A 327 16.62 4.43 -9.68
CA SER A 327 16.89 3.53 -8.55
C SER A 327 15.91 2.36 -8.42
N THR A 328 14.82 2.37 -9.20
CA THR A 328 13.76 1.38 -9.05
C THR A 328 14.14 0.07 -9.72
N SER A 329 13.93 -1.04 -9.03
CA SER A 329 14.17 -2.38 -9.59
C SER A 329 13.12 -3.37 -9.10
N CYS A 330 13.02 -4.51 -9.77
CA CYS A 330 12.04 -5.55 -9.46
C CYS A 330 12.38 -6.24 -8.12
N ASP A 331 11.44 -6.23 -7.16
CA ASP A 331 11.60 -6.88 -5.86
C ASP A 331 11.84 -8.39 -5.98
N TRP A 332 11.17 -9.05 -6.93
CA TRP A 332 11.35 -10.49 -7.15
C TRP A 332 12.76 -10.81 -7.61
N GLN A 333 13.29 -10.02 -8.55
CA GLN A 333 14.65 -10.20 -9.05
C GLN A 333 15.69 -9.97 -7.95
N LYS A 334 15.54 -8.91 -7.15
CA LYS A 334 16.40 -8.65 -5.98
C LYS A 334 16.45 -9.82 -5.01
N ILE A 335 15.32 -10.49 -4.77
CA ILE A 335 15.29 -11.67 -3.91
C ILE A 335 16.02 -12.84 -4.57
N LEU A 336 15.74 -13.11 -5.84
CA LEU A 336 16.34 -14.24 -6.57
C LEU A 336 17.86 -14.12 -6.74
N GLU A 337 18.39 -12.89 -6.76
CA GLU A 337 19.82 -12.61 -6.92
C GLU A 337 20.60 -12.63 -5.59
N ASP A 338 19.92 -12.60 -4.44
CA ASP A 338 20.56 -12.57 -3.12
C ASP A 338 20.34 -13.90 -2.35
N PRO A 339 21.38 -14.72 -2.18
CA PRO A 339 21.30 -15.98 -1.44
C PRO A 339 20.79 -15.83 -0.01
N GLN A 340 21.05 -14.70 0.66
CA GLN A 340 20.54 -14.45 2.01
C GLN A 340 19.03 -14.26 1.98
N HIS A 341 18.50 -13.52 1.00
CA HIS A 341 17.06 -13.37 0.84
C HIS A 341 16.37 -14.68 0.46
N LEU A 342 16.98 -15.49 -0.41
CA LEU A 342 16.47 -16.81 -0.79
C LEU A 342 16.35 -17.76 0.41
N SER A 343 17.22 -17.64 1.41
CA SER A 343 17.20 -18.51 2.59
C SER A 343 15.89 -18.40 3.40
N TYR A 344 15.20 -17.25 3.33
CA TYR A 344 13.91 -17.04 3.99
C TYR A 344 12.77 -17.88 3.41
N PHE A 345 12.94 -18.47 2.23
CA PHE A 345 11.93 -19.26 1.54
C PHE A 345 12.14 -20.76 1.71
N GLN A 346 13.21 -21.17 2.37
CA GLN A 346 13.44 -22.58 2.62
C GLN A 346 12.54 -23.06 3.77
N PRO A 347 12.05 -24.32 3.73
CA PRO A 347 11.36 -24.91 4.86
C PRO A 347 12.28 -24.86 6.07
N GLN A 348 11.88 -24.15 7.13
CA GLN A 348 12.60 -24.25 8.39
C GLN A 348 12.34 -25.65 8.94
N ILE A 349 13.41 -26.44 9.10
CA ILE A 349 13.35 -27.72 9.79
C ILE A 349 12.94 -27.40 11.24
N ILE A 350 11.67 -27.58 11.56
CA ILE A 350 11.22 -27.60 12.95
C ILE A 350 11.74 -28.94 13.49
N ASP A 351 12.76 -28.88 14.35
CA ASP A 351 13.26 -30.06 15.05
C ASP A 351 12.08 -30.77 15.73
N SER A 352 11.86 -32.03 15.35
CA SER A 352 10.64 -32.82 15.58
C SER A 352 10.47 -33.28 17.04
N LYS A 353 10.95 -32.50 18.02
CA LYS A 353 10.80 -32.78 19.46
C LYS A 353 9.57 -32.13 20.10
N VAL A 354 8.72 -31.45 19.33
CA VAL A 354 7.47 -30.84 19.83
C VAL A 354 6.26 -31.31 19.01
N THR A 355 6.09 -32.62 18.89
CA THR A 355 4.83 -33.25 18.47
C THR A 355 4.61 -34.51 19.31
N SER A 356 4.33 -34.32 20.60
CA SER A 356 3.80 -35.37 21.48
C SER A 356 2.82 -34.78 22.51
N ALA A 357 2.04 -33.78 22.09
CA ALA A 357 1.06 -33.15 22.96
C ALA A 357 -0.24 -32.82 22.23
N PHE A 358 -0.64 -33.63 21.24
CA PHE A 358 -2.00 -33.65 20.68
C PHE A 358 -2.22 -35.03 20.00
N GLU A 359 -2.33 -36.07 20.83
CA GLU A 359 -3.15 -37.25 20.53
C GLU A 359 -4.34 -37.25 21.49
#